data_AF-Q5GW59-F1
#
_entry.id   AF-Q5GW59-F1
#
_cell.length_a   1.000
_cell.length_b   1.000
_cell.length_c   1.000
_cell.angle_alpha   90.00
_cell.angle_beta   90.00
_cell.angle_gamma   90.00
#
_symmetry.space_group_name_H-M   'P 1'
#
loop_
_entity.id
_entity.type
_entity.pdbx_description
1 polymer ?
#
loop_
_entity_poly.entity_id
_entity_poly.type
_entity_poly.pdbx_seq_one_letter_code
_entity_poly.pdbx_strand_id
1 'polypeptide(L)'
;MPSRMAMAVIVVSLMKTLRGRCAQCRRADVNAWRRCIPCLLAGATAAAIGKRCGFVELHRSAAACANEIMGKWTSGYRRRHREDSRERSAGCSDTKRPRYERYQHRLRRIERRQQHIAESCSPGLDGTRGTVMQACCNISSHRDAIARKQPPSGRCCAFARTTVSRPMLAYCEPQGVAMQLPWSVRITVICLLALSASMHVRAAQVPIAQGADGYRLLVDGAPFVIKAAGLGNGSMETLAARGGNAFRTLHVDADPQRQRALLDRAQRNGLKVAVGIEVGNQRHGFDYDDAAAVKQQLQHILAQVRQSAAHPAVLLWVVGNALNLDDSNPKVWNAVGEIAEAIHAIDPDHPVTTTLAGFDKHLIDQLKTRAPAPDLVAVQLSGDIAALPQKLRDSEWRGAYVVTEWGPTGHRESPATTWGVPIKDDRTHKALLLQQRYRSHIASNTRQGLGAFVFL
;
A
#
# COMPACT_ATOMS: atom_id res chain seq x y z
N MET A 1 -6.06 -33.22 7.44
CA MET A 1 -4.68 -33.42 7.94
C MET A 1 -3.74 -32.58 7.09
N PRO A 2 -2.99 -31.59 7.60
CA PRO A 2 -2.02 -30.89 6.79
C PRO A 2 -0.83 -31.83 6.51
N SER A 3 -0.34 -31.81 5.27
CA SER A 3 0.71 -32.70 4.80
C SER A 3 1.99 -32.53 5.63
N ARG A 4 2.69 -33.64 5.90
CA ARG A 4 3.88 -33.76 6.77
C ARG A 4 5.01 -32.75 6.46
N MET A 5 5.02 -32.16 5.26
CA MET A 5 5.97 -31.11 4.86
C MET A 5 5.70 -29.76 5.53
N ALA A 6 4.44 -29.36 5.73
CA ALA A 6 4.11 -28.05 6.29
C ALA A 6 4.53 -27.93 7.77
N MET A 7 4.39 -29.01 8.55
CA MET A 7 4.87 -29.04 9.94
C MET A 7 6.40 -29.03 10.05
N ALA A 8 7.11 -29.69 9.12
CA ALA A 8 8.58 -29.71 9.12
C ALA A 8 9.16 -28.30 8.92
N VAL A 9 8.55 -27.50 8.04
CA VAL A 9 8.98 -26.11 7.78
C VAL A 9 8.74 -25.21 9.00
N ILE A 10 7.62 -25.37 9.71
CA ILE A 10 7.31 -24.60 10.92
C ILE A 10 8.30 -24.92 12.05
N VAL A 11 8.63 -26.20 12.25
CA VAL A 11 9.58 -26.63 13.28
C VAL A 11 11.00 -26.12 13.00
N VAL A 12 11.44 -26.17 11.73
CA VAL A 12 12.75 -25.63 11.32
C VAL A 12 12.80 -24.11 11.49
N SER A 13 11.71 -23.40 11.22
CA SER A 13 11.62 -21.95 11.39
C SER A 13 11.66 -21.55 12.87
N LEU A 14 10.90 -22.24 13.74
CA LEU A 14 10.94 -22.03 15.20
C LEU A 14 12.34 -22.32 15.79
N MET A 15 13.00 -23.37 15.30
CA MET A 15 14.36 -23.74 15.73
C MET A 15 15.40 -22.68 15.36
N LYS A 16 15.28 -22.03 14.19
CA LYS A 16 16.13 -20.90 13.80
C LYS A 16 15.90 -19.68 14.70
N THR A 17 14.65 -19.42 15.10
CA THR A 17 14.33 -18.29 16.00
C THR A 17 14.83 -18.51 17.43
N LEU A 18 14.78 -19.75 17.93
CA LEU A 18 15.17 -20.09 19.31
C LEU A 18 16.70 -20.18 19.49
N ARG A 19 17.45 -20.60 18.47
CA ARG A 19 18.94 -20.62 18.50
C ARG A 19 19.57 -19.23 18.68
N GLY A 20 18.85 -18.17 18.33
CA GLY A 20 19.32 -16.80 18.48
C GLY A 20 19.17 -16.19 19.88
N ARG A 21 18.47 -16.86 20.82
CA ARG A 21 18.01 -16.20 22.06
C ARG A 21 18.42 -16.87 23.39
N CYS A 22 19.07 -18.04 23.39
CA CYS A 22 19.52 -18.69 24.64
C CYS A 22 20.91 -19.34 24.50
N ALA A 23 21.81 -19.07 25.45
CA ALA A 23 23.20 -19.54 25.43
C ALA A 23 23.36 -21.06 25.63
N GLN A 24 22.46 -21.71 26.36
CA GLN A 24 22.48 -23.18 26.53
C GLN A 24 21.96 -23.92 25.29
N CYS A 25 20.99 -23.37 24.55
CA CYS A 25 20.49 -23.99 23.30
C CYS A 25 21.52 -24.00 22.16
N ARG A 26 22.57 -23.17 22.24
CA ARG A 26 23.69 -23.18 21.29
C ARG A 26 24.60 -24.40 21.43
N ARG A 27 24.59 -25.09 22.57
CA ARG A 27 25.47 -26.25 22.84
C ARG A 27 24.80 -27.62 22.61
N ALA A 28 23.51 -27.66 22.31
CA ALA A 28 22.80 -28.93 22.10
C ALA A 28 23.03 -29.46 20.68
N ASP A 29 23.56 -30.68 20.58
CA ASP A 29 23.82 -31.39 19.33
C ASP A 29 22.52 -31.62 18.54
N VAL A 30 22.57 -31.35 17.23
CA VAL A 30 21.47 -31.54 16.26
C VAL A 30 20.98 -33.00 16.28
N ASN A 31 21.86 -33.96 16.56
CA ASN A 31 21.53 -35.38 16.61
C ASN A 31 20.73 -35.78 17.86
N ALA A 32 20.80 -35.02 18.95
CA ALA A 32 19.95 -35.24 20.13
C ALA A 32 18.50 -34.86 19.86
N TRP A 33 18.28 -33.78 19.09
CA TRP A 33 16.93 -33.30 18.75
C TRP A 33 16.22 -34.19 17.73
N ARG A 34 16.95 -34.80 16.79
CA ARG A 34 16.38 -35.76 15.81
C ARG A 34 15.72 -36.97 16.48
N ARG A 35 16.24 -37.43 17.63
CA ARG A 35 15.66 -38.56 18.39
C ARG A 35 14.34 -38.21 19.08
N CYS A 36 14.04 -36.93 19.28
CA CYS A 36 12.81 -36.48 19.96
C CYS A 36 11.63 -36.24 19.00
N ILE A 37 11.91 -36.09 17.70
CA ILE A 37 10.91 -35.82 16.65
C ILE A 37 9.80 -36.88 16.61
N PRO A 38 10.08 -38.20 16.70
CA PRO A 38 9.03 -39.21 16.70
C PRO A 38 8.10 -39.13 17.92
N CYS A 39 8.63 -38.78 19.11
CA CYS A 39 7.82 -38.66 20.33
C CYS A 39 6.95 -37.40 20.36
N LEU A 40 7.43 -36.30 19.77
CA LEU A 40 6.67 -35.06 19.59
C LEU A 40 5.55 -35.22 18.55
N LEU A 41 5.80 -35.98 17.48
CA LEU A 41 4.78 -36.33 16.47
C LEU A 41 3.70 -37.28 17.01
N ALA A 42 4.01 -38.04 18.07
CA ALA A 42 3.07 -38.93 18.75
C ALA A 42 2.27 -38.27 19.88
N GLY A 43 2.44 -36.96 20.13
CA GLY A 43 1.66 -36.22 21.13
C GLY A 43 1.95 -36.59 22.59
N ALA A 44 3.13 -37.12 22.90
CA ALA A 44 3.50 -37.50 24.26
C ALA A 44 3.71 -36.28 25.18
N THR A 45 3.32 -36.40 26.45
CA THR A 45 3.51 -35.34 27.46
C THR A 45 5.00 -35.11 27.75
N ALA A 46 5.36 -33.88 28.12
CA ALA A 46 6.76 -33.48 28.36
C ALA A 46 7.50 -34.36 29.39
N ALA A 47 6.78 -34.86 30.40
CA ALA A 47 7.32 -35.78 31.41
C ALA A 47 7.70 -37.17 30.84
N ALA A 48 6.99 -37.65 29.81
CA ALA A 48 7.28 -38.92 29.15
C ALA A 48 8.50 -38.82 28.22
N ILE A 49 8.72 -37.65 27.62
CA ILE A 49 9.88 -37.37 26.75
C ILE A 49 11.17 -37.33 27.59
N GLY A 50 11.13 -36.76 28.80
CA GLY A 50 12.29 -36.69 29.70
C GLY A 50 12.78 -38.06 30.20
N LYS A 51 11.87 -38.99 30.50
CA LYS A 51 12.20 -40.34 31.00
C LYS A 51 12.78 -41.27 29.92
N ARG A 52 12.34 -41.16 28.66
CA ARG A 52 12.83 -42.00 27.56
C ARG A 52 14.16 -41.53 26.96
N CYS A 53 14.49 -40.25 27.10
CA CYS A 53 15.68 -39.65 26.47
C CYS A 53 16.82 -39.28 27.44
N GLY A 54 16.72 -39.65 28.73
CA GLY A 54 17.85 -39.59 29.67
C GLY A 54 18.28 -38.19 30.11
N PHE A 55 17.36 -37.21 30.16
CA PHE A 55 17.68 -35.83 30.57
C PHE A 55 16.99 -35.47 31.89
N VAL A 56 17.72 -35.58 33.01
CA VAL A 56 17.20 -35.22 34.35
C VAL A 56 17.44 -33.73 34.69
N GLU A 57 18.39 -33.04 34.05
CA GLU A 57 18.76 -31.67 34.47
C GLU A 57 18.08 -30.51 33.73
N LEU A 58 17.36 -30.74 32.62
CA LEU A 58 16.75 -29.64 31.84
C LEU A 58 15.43 -29.10 32.41
N HIS A 59 14.83 -29.80 33.38
CA HIS A 59 13.54 -29.43 33.95
C HIS A 59 13.59 -28.15 34.80
N ARG A 60 14.74 -27.81 35.40
CA ARG A 60 14.91 -26.56 36.18
C ARG A 60 15.14 -25.34 35.30
N SER A 61 15.72 -25.49 34.12
CA SER A 61 16.17 -24.36 33.29
C SER A 61 15.08 -23.76 32.40
N ALA A 62 14.11 -24.56 31.92
CA ALA A 62 13.00 -24.04 31.11
C ALA A 62 11.99 -23.23 31.95
N ALA A 63 11.72 -23.67 33.19
CA ALA A 63 10.84 -22.96 34.12
C ALA A 63 11.47 -21.64 34.62
N ALA A 64 12.79 -21.61 34.84
CA ALA A 64 13.52 -20.40 35.20
C ALA A 64 13.49 -19.35 34.06
N CYS A 65 13.65 -19.80 32.81
CA CYS A 65 13.63 -18.91 31.64
C CYS A 65 12.24 -18.32 31.36
N ALA A 66 11.17 -19.11 31.57
CA ALA A 66 9.79 -18.62 31.44
C ALA A 66 9.43 -17.59 32.54
N ASN A 67 9.88 -17.81 33.77
CA ASN A 67 9.65 -16.89 34.88
C ASN A 67 10.39 -15.55 34.72
N GLU A 68 11.61 -15.55 34.15
CA GLU A 68 12.36 -14.31 33.89
C GLU A 68 11.71 -13.45 32.79
N ILE A 69 11.16 -14.08 31.75
CA ILE A 69 10.45 -13.40 30.66
C ILE A 69 9.12 -12.81 31.17
N MET A 70 8.37 -13.55 32.00
CA MET A 70 7.13 -13.08 32.60
C MET A 70 7.34 -11.99 33.67
N GLY A 71 8.46 -12.04 34.42
CA GLY A 71 8.85 -11.00 35.37
C GLY A 71 9.22 -9.66 34.71
N LYS A 72 9.89 -9.71 33.54
CA LYS A 72 10.20 -8.51 32.75
C LYS A 72 8.95 -7.89 32.10
N TRP A 73 7.95 -8.70 31.77
CA TRP A 73 6.68 -8.22 31.21
C TRP A 73 5.77 -7.56 32.27
N THR A 74 5.67 -8.17 33.45
CA THR A 74 4.82 -7.66 34.55
C THR A 74 5.38 -6.41 35.23
N SER A 75 6.70 -6.23 35.30
CA SER A 75 7.33 -5.00 35.78
C SER A 75 7.17 -3.81 34.82
N GLY A 76 7.24 -4.06 33.50
CA GLY A 76 7.00 -3.06 32.46
C GLY A 76 5.54 -2.59 32.35
N TYR A 77 4.58 -3.44 32.77
CA TYR A 77 3.16 -3.11 32.83
C TYR A 77 2.81 -2.30 34.08
N ARG A 78 3.36 -2.66 35.26
CA ARG A 78 3.16 -1.92 36.52
C ARG A 78 3.76 -0.51 36.51
N ARG A 79 4.86 -0.29 35.78
CA ARG A 79 5.48 1.04 35.65
C ARG A 79 4.61 2.00 34.82
N ARG A 80 4.00 1.49 33.75
CA ARG A 80 3.11 2.24 32.85
C ARG A 80 1.79 2.64 33.51
N HIS A 81 1.21 1.76 34.33
CA HIS A 81 -0.03 2.09 35.05
C HIS A 81 0.15 3.11 36.18
N ARG A 82 1.34 3.21 36.80
CA ARG A 82 1.63 4.25 37.81
C ARG A 82 1.84 5.64 37.21
N GLU A 83 2.31 5.74 35.97
CA GLU A 83 2.45 7.02 35.26
C GLU A 83 1.09 7.55 34.78
N ASP A 84 0.23 6.68 34.24
CA ASP A 84 -1.13 7.04 33.80
C ASP A 84 -2.07 7.46 34.95
N SER A 85 -1.84 6.93 36.15
CA SER A 85 -2.62 7.26 37.36
C SER A 85 -2.26 8.64 37.95
N ARG A 86 -1.03 9.12 37.71
CA ARG A 86 -0.58 10.45 38.15
C ARG A 86 -1.05 11.57 37.23
N GLU A 87 -1.27 11.28 35.94
CA GLU A 87 -1.79 12.28 34.99
C GLU A 87 -3.31 12.49 35.10
N ARG A 88 -4.07 11.51 35.63
CA ARG A 88 -5.53 11.64 35.83
C ARG A 88 -5.97 12.34 37.12
N SER A 89 -5.03 12.67 38.02
CA SER A 89 -5.32 13.28 39.33
C SER A 89 -4.98 14.77 39.43
N ALA A 90 -4.44 15.40 38.37
CA ALA A 90 -4.15 16.84 38.35
C ALA A 90 -5.27 17.61 37.61
N GLY A 91 -6.22 18.14 38.37
CA GLY A 91 -7.32 18.98 37.87
C GLY A 91 -6.87 20.30 37.23
N CYS A 92 -7.71 20.82 36.33
CA CYS A 92 -7.56 22.08 35.60
C CYS A 92 -7.17 23.27 36.48
N SER A 93 -6.16 24.05 36.04
CA SER A 93 -5.99 25.44 36.43
C SER A 93 -5.66 26.32 35.21
N ASP A 94 -6.22 27.52 35.23
CA ASP A 94 -6.38 28.46 34.12
C ASP A 94 -5.12 29.33 33.86
N THR A 95 -3.94 28.72 33.76
CA THR A 95 -2.66 29.46 33.66
C THR A 95 -1.75 29.03 32.49
N LYS A 96 -2.32 28.59 31.36
CA LYS A 96 -1.54 28.09 30.21
C LYS A 96 -1.55 28.93 28.93
N ARG A 97 -2.10 30.15 28.93
CA ARG A 97 -1.94 31.10 27.80
C ARG A 97 -0.47 31.50 27.50
N PRO A 98 0.43 31.71 28.49
CA PRO A 98 1.81 32.14 28.23
C PRO A 98 2.76 31.06 27.68
N ARG A 99 2.34 29.79 27.59
CA ARG A 99 3.16 28.68 27.07
C ARG A 99 2.99 28.48 25.57
N TYR A 100 1.81 28.77 25.03
CA TYR A 100 1.52 28.61 23.60
C TYR A 100 2.26 29.66 22.76
N GLU A 101 2.26 30.92 23.20
CA GLU A 101 2.98 32.00 22.50
C GLU A 101 4.50 31.82 22.54
N ARG A 102 5.06 31.33 23.66
CA ARG A 102 6.48 30.97 23.76
C ARG A 102 6.87 29.81 22.85
N TYR A 103 5.95 28.87 22.62
CA TYR A 103 6.16 27.76 21.69
C TYR A 103 6.13 28.25 20.23
N GLN A 104 5.15 29.09 19.87
CA GLN A 104 5.05 29.69 18.54
C GLN A 104 6.23 30.63 18.21
N HIS A 105 6.75 31.36 19.21
CA HIS A 105 7.95 32.17 19.05
C HIS A 105 9.22 31.31 18.81
N ARG A 106 9.31 30.13 19.45
CA ARG A 106 10.42 29.18 19.22
C ARG A 106 10.37 28.58 17.82
N LEU A 107 9.19 28.21 17.32
CA LEU A 107 9.03 27.65 15.97
C LEU A 107 9.45 28.66 14.90
N ARG A 108 8.98 29.91 15.00
CA ARG A 108 9.37 30.98 14.06
C ARG A 108 10.87 31.29 14.06
N ARG A 109 11.56 31.09 15.19
CA ARG A 109 13.02 31.26 15.29
C ARG A 109 13.79 30.10 14.65
N ILE A 110 13.22 28.90 14.65
CA ILE A 110 13.78 27.71 13.99
C ILE A 110 13.57 27.80 12.47
N GLU A 111 12.39 28.22 12.02
CA GLU A 111 12.09 28.41 10.60
C GLU A 111 12.99 29.48 9.97
N ARG A 112 13.19 30.62 10.64
CA ARG A 112 14.13 31.66 10.17
C ARG A 112 15.58 31.15 10.08
N ARG A 113 16.01 30.29 11.00
CA ARG A 113 17.35 29.66 10.94
C ARG A 113 17.47 28.67 9.79
N GLN A 114 16.41 27.90 9.51
CA GLN A 114 16.38 26.96 8.38
C GLN A 114 16.39 27.69 7.03
N GLN A 115 15.70 28.81 6.93
CA GLN A 115 15.68 29.64 5.73
C GLN A 115 17.05 30.29 5.46
N HIS A 116 17.71 30.79 6.52
CA HIS A 116 19.07 31.35 6.42
C HIS A 116 20.13 30.29 6.03
N ILE A 117 19.96 29.03 6.46
CA ILE A 117 20.81 27.89 6.07
C ILE A 117 20.54 27.45 4.63
N ALA A 118 19.27 27.47 4.19
CA ALA A 118 18.91 27.14 2.82
C ALA A 118 19.44 28.19 1.81
N GLU A 119 19.45 29.47 2.20
CA GLU A 119 20.01 30.57 1.39
C GLU A 119 21.54 30.56 1.35
N SER A 120 22.22 29.96 2.33
CA SER A 120 23.68 29.81 2.34
C SER A 120 24.20 28.52 1.68
N CYS A 121 23.31 27.70 1.10
CA CYS A 121 23.65 26.46 0.41
C CYS A 121 23.31 26.45 -1.10
N SER A 122 23.20 27.61 -1.75
CA SER A 122 23.13 27.68 -3.23
C SER A 122 24.53 27.53 -3.86
N PRO A 123 24.72 26.71 -4.90
CA PRO A 123 26.04 26.46 -5.47
C PRO A 123 26.48 27.60 -6.38
N GLY A 124 27.49 28.36 -5.93
CA GLY A 124 28.36 29.17 -6.78
C GLY A 124 29.63 28.37 -7.12
N LEU A 125 30.11 28.53 -8.35
CA LEU A 125 31.31 27.93 -8.93
C LEU A 125 32.54 28.05 -8.01
N ASP A 126 33.11 26.92 -7.58
CA ASP A 126 34.51 26.52 -7.77
C ASP A 126 34.90 25.36 -6.84
N GLY A 127 35.79 24.51 -7.35
CA GLY A 127 36.16 23.25 -6.72
C GLY A 127 37.00 23.40 -5.46
N THR A 128 36.70 22.58 -4.46
CA THR A 128 37.67 21.77 -3.68
C THR A 128 36.94 20.87 -2.68
N ARG A 129 37.54 19.71 -2.41
CA ARG A 129 36.99 18.57 -1.65
C ARG A 129 36.76 18.86 -0.16
N GLY A 130 35.79 18.15 0.42
CA GLY A 130 35.86 17.63 1.80
C GLY A 130 34.88 18.28 2.79
N THR A 131 34.18 17.44 3.57
CA THR A 131 33.35 17.78 4.76
C THR A 131 31.98 18.49 4.57
N VAL A 132 30.99 17.83 3.93
CA VAL A 132 29.55 18.20 4.12
C VAL A 132 28.62 16.97 4.29
N MET A 133 29.14 15.78 4.61
CA MET A 133 28.30 14.56 4.73
C MET A 133 27.94 14.17 6.18
N GLN A 134 27.90 15.12 7.13
CA GLN A 134 27.59 14.80 8.54
C GLN A 134 26.52 15.69 9.19
N ALA A 135 26.11 16.79 8.54
CA ALA A 135 25.08 17.69 9.08
C ALA A 135 23.63 17.32 8.67
N CYS A 136 23.43 16.59 7.57
CA CYS A 136 22.08 16.28 7.06
C CYS A 136 21.40 15.09 7.77
N CYS A 137 22.13 14.23 8.50
CA CYS A 137 21.56 13.05 9.14
C CYS A 137 20.89 13.29 10.50
N ASN A 138 20.98 14.50 11.09
CA ASN A 138 20.39 14.80 12.40
C ASN A 138 19.05 15.55 12.36
N ILE A 139 18.47 15.76 11.18
CA ILE A 139 17.22 16.54 11.02
C ILE A 139 15.96 15.63 10.93
N SER A 140 16.10 14.34 10.64
CA SER A 140 14.93 13.43 10.55
C SER A 140 14.40 12.98 11.91
N SER A 141 15.21 12.99 12.97
CA SER A 141 14.84 12.46 14.30
C SER A 141 13.97 13.39 15.16
N HIS A 142 13.81 14.66 14.77
CA HIS A 142 12.99 15.62 15.52
C HIS A 142 11.56 15.82 14.99
N ARG A 143 11.25 15.34 13.78
CA ARG A 143 9.90 15.45 13.21
C ARG A 143 8.90 14.46 13.83
N ASP A 144 9.37 13.25 14.17
CA ASP A 144 8.53 12.16 14.69
C ASP A 144 8.16 12.29 16.18
N ALA A 145 8.80 13.22 16.90
CA ALA A 145 8.55 13.47 18.31
C ALA A 145 7.40 14.48 18.55
N ILE A 146 7.02 15.28 17.55
CA ILE A 146 6.07 16.40 17.71
C ILE A 146 4.63 16.02 17.32
N ALA A 147 4.44 14.98 16.49
CA ALA A 147 3.10 14.53 16.09
C ALA A 147 2.32 13.70 17.14
N ARG A 148 2.94 13.35 18.28
CA ARG A 148 2.35 12.43 19.29
C ARG A 148 1.68 13.11 20.49
N LYS A 149 1.43 14.43 20.45
CA LYS A 149 0.82 15.16 21.59
C LYS A 149 -0.30 16.12 21.16
N GLN A 150 -1.41 15.58 20.66
CA GLN A 150 -2.69 16.29 20.60
C GLN A 150 -3.76 15.51 21.39
N PRO A 151 -4.46 16.11 22.37
CA PRO A 151 -5.60 15.48 23.02
C PRO A 151 -6.90 15.70 22.21
N PRO A 152 -7.86 14.75 22.24
CA PRO A 152 -9.12 14.85 21.51
C PRO A 152 -10.12 15.81 22.20
N SER A 153 -10.91 16.50 21.40
CA SER A 153 -11.99 17.39 21.82
C SER A 153 -13.26 16.61 22.21
N GLY A 154 -13.52 16.47 23.51
CA GLY A 154 -14.74 15.87 24.05
C GLY A 154 -15.54 16.88 24.90
N ARG A 155 -16.85 16.98 24.62
CA ARG A 155 -17.83 17.82 25.34
C ARG A 155 -17.99 17.35 26.79
N CYS A 156 -17.94 18.27 27.75
CA CYS A 156 -18.19 17.99 29.17
C CYS A 156 -19.68 18.19 29.51
N CYS A 157 -20.33 17.14 30.02
CA CYS A 157 -21.56 17.26 30.78
C CYS A 157 -21.24 17.64 32.24
N ALA A 158 -21.97 18.61 32.77
CA ALA A 158 -21.85 19.08 34.14
C ALA A 158 -22.50 18.09 35.12
N PHE A 159 -21.86 17.83 36.26
CA PHE A 159 -22.58 17.40 37.47
C PHE A 159 -21.92 17.97 38.73
N ALA A 160 -22.79 18.48 39.60
CA ALA A 160 -22.50 19.24 40.81
C ALA A 160 -21.86 18.39 41.91
N ARG A 161 -20.99 19.02 42.71
CA ARG A 161 -20.45 18.47 43.95
C ARG A 161 -21.45 18.66 45.08
N THR A 162 -21.74 17.60 45.81
CA THR A 162 -22.15 17.69 47.21
C THR A 162 -21.25 16.78 48.05
N THR A 163 -20.64 17.41 49.04
CA THR A 163 -19.78 16.85 50.09
C THR A 163 -20.64 16.37 51.25
N VAL A 164 -20.59 15.09 51.63
CA VAL A 164 -20.87 14.64 53.01
C VAL A 164 -20.06 13.38 53.34
N SER A 165 -19.23 13.53 54.37
CA SER A 165 -18.87 12.63 55.48
C SER A 165 -18.96 11.11 55.32
N ARG A 166 -17.82 10.45 55.56
CA ARG A 166 -17.67 9.01 55.85
C ARG A 166 -18.51 8.56 57.05
N PRO A 167 -19.08 7.35 56.96
CA PRO A 167 -18.99 6.40 58.07
C PRO A 167 -18.26 5.12 57.64
N MET A 168 -17.49 4.55 58.58
CA MET A 168 -16.94 3.20 58.51
C MET A 168 -18.10 2.20 58.35
N LEU A 169 -18.19 1.58 57.19
CA LEU A 169 -18.95 0.33 56.99
C LEU A 169 -17.95 -0.76 56.68
N ALA A 170 -17.97 -1.79 57.53
CA ALA A 170 -17.23 -3.02 57.37
C ALA A 170 -17.53 -3.63 55.99
N TYR A 171 -16.50 -3.74 55.14
CA TYR A 171 -16.60 -4.50 53.90
C TYR A 171 -16.59 -5.99 54.25
N CYS A 172 -17.76 -6.61 54.21
CA CYS A 172 -17.86 -8.04 53.98
C CYS A 172 -17.52 -8.27 52.51
N GLU A 173 -16.45 -9.00 52.20
CA GLU A 173 -16.17 -9.46 50.83
C GLU A 173 -17.36 -10.31 50.35
N PRO A 174 -18.06 -9.92 49.26
CA PRO A 174 -18.89 -10.90 48.58
C PRO A 174 -17.93 -11.83 47.85
N GLN A 175 -17.92 -13.10 48.24
CA GLN A 175 -17.32 -14.16 47.44
C GLN A 175 -18.02 -14.18 46.09
N GLY A 176 -17.49 -13.41 45.14
CA GLY A 176 -17.94 -13.40 43.75
C GLY A 176 -17.68 -14.77 43.18
N VAL A 177 -18.72 -15.61 43.14
CA VAL A 177 -18.75 -16.83 42.35
C VAL A 177 -18.50 -16.39 40.92
N ALA A 178 -17.27 -16.55 40.44
CA ALA A 178 -16.92 -16.36 39.06
C ALA A 178 -17.71 -17.39 38.26
N MET A 179 -18.89 -16.99 37.76
CA MET A 179 -19.77 -17.83 36.97
C MET A 179 -19.03 -18.17 35.68
N GLN A 180 -18.34 -19.32 35.70
CA GLN A 180 -17.60 -19.79 34.54
C GLN A 180 -18.62 -20.17 33.49
N LEU A 181 -18.66 -19.40 32.39
CA LEU A 181 -19.45 -19.76 31.22
C LEU A 181 -19.22 -21.24 30.89
N PRO A 182 -20.30 -22.03 30.71
CA PRO A 182 -20.18 -23.47 30.50
C PRO A 182 -19.29 -23.74 29.28
N TRP A 183 -18.54 -24.85 29.33
CA TRP A 183 -17.54 -25.21 28.32
C TRP A 183 -18.13 -25.15 26.90
N SER A 184 -19.39 -25.57 26.74
CA SER A 184 -20.13 -25.47 25.49
C SER A 184 -20.15 -24.05 24.90
N VAL A 185 -20.46 -23.03 25.70
CA VAL A 185 -20.51 -21.61 25.25
C VAL A 185 -19.11 -21.10 24.89
N ARG A 186 -18.07 -21.52 25.62
CA ARG A 186 -16.68 -21.16 25.30
C ARG A 186 -16.23 -21.76 23.98
N ILE A 187 -16.59 -23.01 23.68
CA ILE A 187 -16.29 -23.64 22.39
C ILE A 187 -17.04 -22.91 21.27
N THR A 188 -18.33 -22.61 21.43
CA THR A 188 -19.12 -21.94 20.40
C THR A 188 -18.57 -20.54 20.09
N VAL A 189 -18.16 -19.76 21.10
CA VAL A 189 -17.54 -18.44 20.90
C VAL A 189 -16.16 -18.56 20.23
N ILE A 190 -15.34 -19.55 20.60
CA ILE A 190 -14.04 -19.80 19.95
C ILE A 190 -14.23 -20.24 18.49
N CYS A 191 -15.22 -21.09 18.19
CA CYS A 191 -15.55 -21.50 16.83
C CYS A 191 -16.10 -20.35 15.97
N LEU A 192 -16.94 -19.47 16.54
CA LEU A 192 -17.43 -18.26 15.85
C LEU A 192 -16.30 -17.26 15.58
N LEU A 193 -15.35 -17.09 16.50
CA LEU A 193 -14.16 -16.25 16.30
C LEU A 193 -13.18 -16.86 15.29
N ALA A 194 -13.04 -18.19 15.26
CA ALA A 194 -12.20 -18.90 14.28
C ALA A 194 -12.79 -18.90 12.86
N LEU A 195 -14.13 -18.98 12.72
CA LEU A 195 -14.81 -18.82 11.43
C LEU A 195 -14.68 -17.39 10.88
N SER A 196 -14.72 -16.38 11.76
CA SER A 196 -14.55 -14.97 11.37
C SER A 196 -13.12 -14.62 10.92
N ALA A 197 -12.12 -15.39 11.35
CA ALA A 197 -10.70 -15.16 11.05
C ALA A 197 -10.25 -15.74 9.70
N SER A 198 -11.12 -16.45 8.98
CA SER A 198 -10.84 -16.98 7.64
C SER A 198 -11.30 -16.02 6.54
N MET A 199 -11.05 -14.72 6.70
CA MET A 199 -10.99 -13.83 5.53
C MET A 199 -9.72 -14.22 4.77
N HIS A 200 -9.83 -15.18 3.85
CA HIS A 200 -8.78 -15.40 2.88
C HIS A 200 -8.57 -14.08 2.15
N VAL A 201 -7.35 -13.55 2.23
CA VAL A 201 -6.92 -12.45 1.37
C VAL A 201 -6.90 -13.01 -0.04
N ARG A 202 -8.03 -12.93 -0.71
CA ARG A 202 -8.19 -13.33 -2.11
C ARG A 202 -7.80 -12.14 -2.99
N ALA A 203 -7.33 -12.44 -4.19
CA ALA A 203 -7.28 -11.48 -5.28
C ALA A 203 -8.62 -10.75 -5.40
N ALA A 204 -8.58 -9.47 -5.74
CA ALA A 204 -9.80 -8.73 -6.03
C ALA A 204 -10.37 -9.25 -7.34
N GLN A 205 -11.70 -9.32 -7.44
CA GLN A 205 -12.35 -9.61 -8.73
C GLN A 205 -12.74 -8.30 -9.39
N VAL A 206 -12.22 -8.05 -10.59
CA VAL A 206 -12.33 -6.75 -11.26
C VAL A 206 -12.94 -6.84 -12.67
N PRO A 207 -14.10 -7.48 -12.88
CA PRO A 207 -14.66 -7.61 -14.22
C PRO A 207 -15.16 -6.26 -14.78
N ILE A 208 -15.13 -6.12 -16.10
CA ILE A 208 -15.85 -5.07 -16.83
C ILE A 208 -17.18 -5.66 -17.29
N ALA A 209 -18.28 -5.20 -16.69
CA ALA A 209 -19.63 -5.59 -17.06
C ALA A 209 -20.15 -4.69 -18.20
N GLN A 210 -20.75 -5.30 -19.22
CA GLN A 210 -21.47 -4.60 -20.28
C GLN A 210 -22.98 -4.79 -20.09
N GLY A 211 -23.74 -3.69 -20.08
CA GLY A 211 -25.19 -3.70 -20.00
C GLY A 211 -25.83 -2.67 -20.95
N ALA A 212 -27.16 -2.54 -20.89
CA ALA A 212 -27.91 -1.60 -21.74
C ALA A 212 -27.46 -0.13 -21.58
N ASP A 213 -27.01 0.23 -20.36
CA ASP A 213 -26.53 1.57 -20.04
C ASP A 213 -25.04 1.80 -20.38
N GLY A 214 -24.35 0.79 -20.92
CA GLY A 214 -22.92 0.84 -21.24
C GLY A 214 -22.06 -0.05 -20.34
N TYR A 215 -20.79 0.36 -20.15
CA TYR A 215 -19.76 -0.39 -19.44
C TYR A 215 -19.62 0.06 -17.99
N ARG A 216 -19.41 -0.88 -17.07
CA ARG A 216 -19.07 -0.61 -15.67
C ARG A 216 -17.92 -1.50 -15.21
N LEU A 217 -16.93 -0.90 -14.57
CA LEU A 217 -15.92 -1.63 -13.82
C LEU A 217 -16.51 -2.02 -12.46
N LEU A 218 -16.37 -3.28 -12.07
CA LEU A 218 -16.76 -3.76 -10.76
C LEU A 218 -15.50 -4.10 -9.97
N VAL A 219 -15.51 -3.90 -8.66
CA VAL A 219 -14.48 -4.40 -7.74
C VAL A 219 -15.22 -5.19 -6.67
N ASP A 220 -14.95 -6.51 -6.61
CA ASP A 220 -15.58 -7.43 -5.67
C ASP A 220 -17.13 -7.34 -5.72
N GLY A 221 -17.66 -7.18 -6.94
CA GLY A 221 -19.09 -7.05 -7.24
C GLY A 221 -19.67 -5.63 -7.10
N ALA A 222 -18.94 -4.66 -6.54
CA ALA A 222 -19.40 -3.29 -6.37
C ALA A 222 -18.96 -2.38 -7.53
N PRO A 223 -19.83 -1.50 -8.07
CA PRO A 223 -19.44 -0.52 -9.09
C PRO A 223 -18.27 0.36 -8.64
N PHE A 224 -17.27 0.50 -9.50
CA PHE A 224 -16.03 1.21 -9.21
C PHE A 224 -15.71 2.22 -10.31
N VAL A 225 -15.92 3.52 -10.05
CA VAL A 225 -15.45 4.60 -10.94
C VAL A 225 -14.04 5.00 -10.51
N ILE A 226 -13.09 4.94 -11.44
CA ILE A 226 -11.69 5.26 -11.17
C ILE A 226 -11.53 6.76 -10.95
N LYS A 227 -11.15 7.15 -9.73
CA LYS A 227 -10.80 8.51 -9.31
C LYS A 227 -9.36 8.49 -8.83
N ALA A 228 -8.44 8.53 -9.77
CA ALA A 228 -7.06 8.15 -9.52
C ALA A 228 -6.06 9.24 -9.90
N ALA A 229 -4.80 9.03 -9.53
CA ALA A 229 -3.69 9.86 -9.92
C ALA A 229 -2.45 9.02 -10.30
N GLY A 230 -1.60 9.57 -11.15
CA GLY A 230 -0.18 9.18 -11.18
C GLY A 230 0.50 9.78 -9.95
N LEU A 231 1.16 8.96 -9.13
CA LEU A 231 1.66 9.45 -7.83
C LEU A 231 2.96 10.24 -7.94
N GLY A 232 3.91 9.88 -8.81
CA GLY A 232 5.22 10.53 -8.85
C GLY A 232 5.84 10.66 -7.45
N ASN A 233 6.15 11.90 -7.04
CA ASN A 233 6.65 12.24 -5.70
C ASN A 233 5.54 12.45 -4.63
N GLY A 234 4.28 12.27 -4.99
CA GLY A 234 3.12 12.35 -4.10
C GLY A 234 2.99 11.14 -3.17
N SER A 235 1.94 11.14 -2.33
CA SER A 235 1.71 10.05 -1.37
C SER A 235 0.32 9.42 -1.49
N MET A 236 0.26 8.11 -1.25
CA MET A 236 -0.99 7.33 -1.18
C MET A 236 -1.95 7.89 -0.14
N GLU A 237 -1.42 8.32 1.02
CA GLU A 237 -2.21 8.87 2.11
C GLU A 237 -2.88 10.19 1.71
N THR A 238 -2.16 11.05 0.98
CA THR A 238 -2.72 12.33 0.51
C THR A 238 -3.79 12.10 -0.54
N LEU A 239 -3.56 11.14 -1.44
CA LEU A 239 -4.54 10.77 -2.46
C LEU A 239 -5.82 10.23 -1.83
N ALA A 240 -5.71 9.28 -0.90
CA ALA A 240 -6.85 8.72 -0.19
C ALA A 240 -7.61 9.79 0.62
N ALA A 241 -6.89 10.66 1.34
CA ALA A 241 -7.48 11.76 2.10
C ALA A 241 -8.24 12.78 1.21
N ARG A 242 -7.91 12.85 -0.08
CA ARG A 242 -8.59 13.72 -1.07
C ARG A 242 -9.69 13.00 -1.86
N GLY A 243 -10.04 11.77 -1.47
CA GLY A 243 -11.09 10.98 -2.10
C GLY A 243 -10.66 10.23 -3.35
N GLY A 244 -9.36 10.12 -3.61
CA GLY A 244 -8.84 9.20 -4.62
C GLY A 244 -8.97 7.75 -4.17
N ASN A 245 -9.23 6.84 -5.12
CA ASN A 245 -9.47 5.42 -4.83
C ASN A 245 -8.51 4.46 -5.55
N ALA A 246 -7.66 4.97 -6.44
CA ALA A 246 -6.63 4.17 -7.09
C ALA A 246 -5.45 5.04 -7.53
N PHE A 247 -4.33 4.40 -7.89
CA PHE A 247 -3.23 5.05 -8.60
C PHE A 247 -2.63 4.12 -9.66
N ARG A 248 -1.81 4.67 -10.55
CA ARG A 248 -1.12 3.93 -11.60
C ARG A 248 0.39 3.88 -11.34
N THR A 249 1.00 2.72 -11.55
CA THR A 249 2.46 2.58 -11.67
C THR A 249 2.86 2.46 -13.14
N LEU A 250 4.14 2.69 -13.45
CA LEU A 250 4.67 2.51 -14.81
C LEU A 250 5.30 1.13 -15.03
N HIS A 251 5.76 0.49 -13.96
CA HIS A 251 6.40 -0.81 -13.97
C HIS A 251 6.05 -1.58 -12.68
N VAL A 252 6.37 -2.88 -12.70
CA VAL A 252 6.44 -3.73 -11.51
C VAL A 252 7.84 -3.59 -10.93
N ASP A 253 7.98 -3.36 -9.63
CA ASP A 253 9.31 -3.27 -9.00
C ASP A 253 10.05 -4.62 -9.17
N ALA A 254 11.30 -4.57 -9.62
CA ALA A 254 12.13 -5.75 -9.83
C ALA A 254 12.41 -6.52 -8.54
N ASP A 255 12.30 -5.87 -7.37
CA ASP A 255 12.32 -6.52 -6.07
C ASP A 255 10.90 -6.90 -5.64
N PRO A 256 10.58 -8.21 -5.56
CA PRO A 256 9.25 -8.67 -5.17
C PRO A 256 8.80 -8.17 -3.79
N GLN A 257 9.74 -7.91 -2.87
CA GLN A 257 9.40 -7.41 -1.54
C GLN A 257 8.97 -5.94 -1.59
N ARG A 258 9.62 -5.12 -2.40
CA ARG A 258 9.22 -3.72 -2.59
C ARG A 258 7.91 -3.62 -3.36
N GLN A 259 7.72 -4.44 -4.40
CA GLN A 259 6.45 -4.53 -5.09
C GLN A 259 5.32 -4.91 -4.13
N ARG A 260 5.53 -5.95 -3.31
CA ARG A 260 4.56 -6.38 -2.32
C ARG A 260 4.28 -5.29 -1.28
N ALA A 261 5.31 -4.61 -0.77
CA ALA A 261 5.15 -3.54 0.20
C ALA A 261 4.37 -2.34 -0.37
N LEU A 262 4.55 -2.03 -1.66
CA LEU A 262 3.77 -1.01 -2.38
C LEU A 262 2.29 -1.38 -2.43
N LEU A 263 1.97 -2.61 -2.81
CA LEU A 263 0.59 -3.10 -2.89
C LEU A 263 -0.06 -3.23 -1.50
N ASP A 264 0.68 -3.69 -0.50
CA ASP A 264 0.18 -3.75 0.89
C ASP A 264 -0.09 -2.33 1.42
N ARG A 265 0.73 -1.33 1.06
CA ARG A 265 0.50 0.07 1.44
C ARG A 265 -0.71 0.67 0.72
N ALA A 266 -0.90 0.34 -0.56
CA ALA A 266 -2.09 0.73 -1.30
C ALA A 266 -3.35 0.19 -0.61
N GLN A 267 -3.37 -1.11 -0.31
CA GLN A 267 -4.48 -1.77 0.38
C GLN A 267 -4.78 -1.12 1.74
N ARG A 268 -3.75 -0.85 2.56
CA ARG A 268 -3.93 -0.18 3.86
C ARG A 268 -4.55 1.22 3.75
N ASN A 269 -4.33 1.90 2.64
CA ASN A 269 -4.92 3.21 2.35
C ASN A 269 -6.28 3.12 1.64
N GLY A 270 -6.82 1.92 1.42
CA GLY A 270 -8.07 1.72 0.68
C GLY A 270 -7.94 2.02 -0.81
N LEU A 271 -6.72 1.97 -1.37
CA LEU A 271 -6.44 2.24 -2.78
C LEU A 271 -6.26 0.95 -3.57
N LYS A 272 -6.72 0.98 -4.82
CA LYS A 272 -6.37 0.00 -5.84
C LYS A 272 -5.22 0.50 -6.74
N VAL A 273 -4.60 -0.40 -7.49
CA VAL A 273 -3.40 -0.11 -8.30
C VAL A 273 -3.61 -0.60 -9.72
N ALA A 274 -3.60 0.32 -10.68
CA ALA A 274 -3.38 -0.02 -12.08
C ALA A 274 -1.88 -0.31 -12.25
N VAL A 275 -1.54 -1.59 -12.34
CA VAL A 275 -0.15 -2.04 -12.33
C VAL A 275 0.44 -1.91 -13.72
N GLY A 276 1.35 -0.96 -13.90
CA GLY A 276 2.11 -0.81 -15.14
C GLY A 276 3.09 -1.94 -15.32
N ILE A 277 3.19 -2.43 -16.55
CA ILE A 277 4.18 -3.39 -17.01
C ILE A 277 5.04 -2.67 -18.03
N GLU A 278 6.35 -2.65 -17.79
CA GLU A 278 7.30 -2.13 -18.76
C GLU A 278 7.39 -3.08 -19.95
N VAL A 279 7.22 -2.51 -21.14
CA VAL A 279 7.30 -3.22 -22.42
C VAL A 279 8.28 -2.42 -23.27
N GLY A 280 9.18 -3.13 -23.94
CA GLY A 280 10.17 -2.58 -24.84
C GLY A 280 9.54 -1.61 -25.83
N ASN A 281 10.23 -0.51 -26.10
CA ASN A 281 9.73 0.53 -26.98
C ASN A 281 10.72 0.75 -28.13
N GLN A 282 10.22 0.82 -29.37
CA GLN A 282 11.08 1.03 -30.53
C GLN A 282 11.84 2.36 -30.44
N ARG A 283 11.23 3.42 -29.89
CA ARG A 283 11.89 4.72 -29.67
C ARG A 283 13.05 4.64 -28.68
N HIS A 284 13.10 3.59 -27.87
CA HIS A 284 14.21 3.32 -26.94
C HIS A 284 15.14 2.19 -27.46
N GLY A 285 14.98 1.78 -28.71
CA GLY A 285 15.85 0.80 -29.38
C GLY A 285 15.42 -0.67 -29.25
N PHE A 286 14.20 -0.96 -28.79
CA PHE A 286 13.70 -2.33 -28.79
C PHE A 286 13.31 -2.78 -30.20
N ASP A 287 13.85 -3.92 -30.65
CA ASP A 287 13.58 -4.46 -31.97
C ASP A 287 12.50 -5.56 -31.92
N TYR A 288 11.33 -5.27 -32.49
CA TYR A 288 10.23 -6.23 -32.60
C TYR A 288 10.39 -7.25 -33.73
N ASP A 289 11.43 -7.13 -34.56
CA ASP A 289 11.82 -8.16 -35.52
C ASP A 289 12.72 -9.23 -34.90
N ASP A 290 13.33 -8.97 -33.73
CA ASP A 290 14.05 -9.95 -32.93
C ASP A 290 13.07 -10.80 -32.10
N ALA A 291 12.67 -11.94 -32.67
CA ALA A 291 11.78 -12.90 -32.01
C ALA A 291 12.34 -13.45 -30.68
N ALA A 292 13.67 -13.52 -30.51
CA ALA A 292 14.25 -13.99 -29.26
C ALA A 292 14.11 -12.93 -28.15
N ALA A 293 14.36 -11.65 -28.48
CA ALA A 293 14.15 -10.53 -27.56
C ALA A 293 12.68 -10.39 -27.14
N VAL A 294 11.75 -10.48 -28.11
CA VAL A 294 10.29 -10.45 -27.84
C VAL A 294 9.88 -11.58 -26.90
N LYS A 295 10.36 -12.80 -27.14
CA LYS A 295 10.08 -13.96 -26.28
C LYS A 295 10.67 -13.81 -24.88
N GLN A 296 11.89 -13.30 -24.76
CA GLN A 296 12.52 -13.06 -23.47
C GLN A 296 11.76 -12.03 -22.64
N GLN A 297 11.32 -10.94 -23.28
CA GLN A 297 10.45 -9.93 -22.67
C GLN A 297 9.15 -10.54 -22.15
N LEU A 298 8.46 -11.35 -22.96
CA LEU A 298 7.24 -12.02 -22.53
C LEU A 298 7.47 -12.85 -21.26
N GLN A 299 8.52 -13.68 -21.22
CA GLN A 299 8.82 -14.49 -20.03
C GLN A 299 9.11 -13.64 -18.78
N HIS A 300 9.82 -12.52 -18.95
CA HIS A 300 10.08 -11.58 -17.86
C HIS A 300 8.78 -10.99 -17.30
N ILE A 301 7.88 -10.54 -18.19
CA ILE A 301 6.58 -9.99 -17.83
C ILE A 301 5.72 -11.01 -17.09
N LEU A 302 5.64 -12.26 -17.57
CA LEU A 302 4.86 -13.30 -16.90
C LEU A 302 5.41 -13.64 -15.51
N ALA A 303 6.71 -13.48 -15.27
CA ALA A 303 7.27 -13.62 -13.92
C ALA A 303 6.82 -12.48 -13.00
N GLN A 304 6.78 -11.24 -13.48
CA GLN A 304 6.29 -10.07 -12.74
C GLN A 304 4.79 -10.18 -12.42
N VAL A 305 3.98 -10.63 -13.38
CA VAL A 305 2.52 -10.79 -13.22
C VAL A 305 2.19 -11.78 -12.11
N ARG A 306 2.85 -12.95 -12.11
CA ARG A 306 2.66 -13.98 -11.06
C ARG A 306 2.98 -13.49 -9.64
N GLN A 307 3.85 -12.49 -9.50
CA GLN A 307 4.21 -11.94 -8.19
C GLN A 307 3.09 -11.07 -7.59
N SER A 308 2.27 -10.42 -8.42
CA SER A 308 1.28 -9.44 -7.95
C SER A 308 -0.18 -9.85 -8.19
N ALA A 309 -0.48 -10.76 -9.11
CA ALA A 309 -1.85 -11.15 -9.51
C ALA A 309 -2.76 -11.50 -8.32
N ALA A 310 -2.25 -12.23 -7.33
CA ALA A 310 -3.04 -12.64 -6.17
C ALA A 310 -3.31 -11.51 -5.16
N HIS A 311 -2.80 -10.29 -5.39
CA HIS A 311 -2.89 -9.22 -4.40
C HIS A 311 -4.22 -8.47 -4.49
N PRO A 312 -4.96 -8.28 -3.39
CA PRO A 312 -6.26 -7.58 -3.36
C PRO A 312 -6.22 -6.10 -3.75
N ALA A 313 -5.04 -5.54 -4.01
CA ALA A 313 -4.86 -4.14 -4.37
C ALA A 313 -4.73 -3.96 -5.88
N VAL A 314 -4.51 -5.03 -6.66
CA VAL A 314 -4.49 -4.93 -8.11
C VAL A 314 -5.87 -4.52 -8.60
N LEU A 315 -5.89 -3.60 -9.57
CA LEU A 315 -7.09 -3.13 -10.25
C LEU A 315 -7.15 -3.70 -11.66
N LEU A 316 -6.08 -3.49 -12.42
CA LEU A 316 -5.94 -3.87 -13.82
C LEU A 316 -4.45 -3.83 -14.19
N TRP A 317 -4.10 -4.49 -15.28
CA TRP A 317 -2.75 -4.52 -15.84
C TRP A 317 -2.63 -3.55 -17.01
N VAL A 318 -1.59 -2.72 -17.00
CA VAL A 318 -1.30 -1.75 -18.06
C VAL A 318 -0.05 -2.18 -18.80
N VAL A 319 -0.21 -2.82 -19.95
CA VAL A 319 0.84 -3.35 -20.80
C VAL A 319 1.47 -2.23 -21.63
N GLY A 320 2.67 -1.82 -21.24
CA GLY A 320 3.44 -0.78 -21.92
C GLY A 320 2.97 0.64 -21.63
N ASN A 321 3.79 1.61 -22.08
CA ASN A 321 3.50 3.04 -21.93
C ASN A 321 3.69 3.80 -23.25
N ALA A 322 2.57 4.24 -23.85
CA ALA A 322 2.54 4.98 -25.10
C ALA A 322 3.37 4.29 -26.20
N LEU A 323 3.12 3.01 -26.47
CA LEU A 323 3.91 2.25 -27.44
C LEU A 323 3.75 2.77 -28.87
N ASN A 324 2.66 3.49 -29.15
CA ASN A 324 2.37 4.14 -30.44
C ASN A 324 3.11 5.46 -30.67
N LEU A 325 3.82 6.00 -29.67
CA LEU A 325 4.52 7.28 -29.79
C LEU A 325 5.88 7.05 -30.44
N ASP A 326 6.06 7.65 -31.63
CA ASP A 326 7.25 7.55 -32.49
C ASP A 326 7.62 6.11 -32.88
N ASP A 327 6.61 5.26 -33.07
CA ASP A 327 6.74 3.85 -33.44
C ASP A 327 6.20 3.59 -34.85
N SER A 328 6.83 2.66 -35.57
CA SER A 328 6.45 2.29 -36.94
C SER A 328 6.31 0.78 -37.15
N ASN A 329 6.77 -0.05 -36.20
CA ASN A 329 6.73 -1.51 -36.37
C ASN A 329 5.42 -2.09 -35.82
N PRO A 330 4.47 -2.52 -36.68
CA PRO A 330 3.16 -2.98 -36.23
C PRO A 330 3.21 -4.29 -35.41
N LYS A 331 4.36 -4.98 -35.37
CA LYS A 331 4.55 -6.17 -34.52
C LYS A 331 4.51 -5.85 -33.03
N VAL A 332 4.69 -4.59 -32.63
CA VAL A 332 4.45 -4.13 -31.26
C VAL A 332 3.06 -4.56 -30.76
N TRP A 333 2.03 -4.47 -31.62
CA TRP A 333 0.67 -4.83 -31.27
C TRP A 333 0.49 -6.35 -31.16
N ASN A 334 1.17 -7.14 -31.99
CA ASN A 334 1.17 -8.60 -31.82
C ASN A 334 1.72 -8.98 -30.44
N ALA A 335 2.84 -8.36 -30.03
CA ALA A 335 3.43 -8.60 -28.71
C ALA A 335 2.50 -8.16 -27.57
N VAL A 336 1.80 -7.02 -27.71
CA VAL A 336 0.79 -6.58 -26.73
C VAL A 336 -0.35 -7.61 -26.62
N GLY A 337 -0.83 -8.13 -27.75
CA GLY A 337 -1.85 -9.19 -27.79
C GLY A 337 -1.40 -10.45 -27.06
N GLU A 338 -0.22 -10.97 -27.40
CA GLU A 338 0.36 -12.16 -26.77
C GLU A 338 0.57 -11.99 -25.26
N ILE A 339 1.03 -10.80 -24.83
CA ILE A 339 1.17 -10.48 -23.40
C ILE A 339 -0.19 -10.49 -22.71
N ALA A 340 -1.22 -9.87 -23.31
CA ALA A 340 -2.54 -9.80 -22.72
C ALA A 340 -3.19 -11.19 -22.56
N GLU A 341 -3.14 -12.02 -23.60
CA GLU A 341 -3.64 -13.41 -23.54
C GLU A 341 -2.92 -14.22 -22.44
N ALA A 342 -1.61 -14.08 -22.34
CA ALA A 342 -0.81 -14.78 -21.34
C ALA A 342 -1.06 -14.26 -19.91
N ILE A 343 -1.39 -12.98 -19.75
CA ILE A 343 -1.82 -12.42 -18.45
C ILE A 343 -3.18 -13.00 -18.06
N HIS A 344 -4.17 -13.02 -18.95
CA HIS A 344 -5.49 -13.59 -18.65
C HIS A 344 -5.42 -15.06 -18.23
N ALA A 345 -4.49 -15.83 -18.80
CA ALA A 345 -4.26 -17.22 -18.39
C ALA A 345 -3.70 -17.36 -16.96
N ILE A 346 -3.00 -16.34 -16.45
CA ILE A 346 -2.41 -16.32 -15.11
C ILE A 346 -3.35 -15.65 -14.09
N ASP A 347 -4.02 -14.59 -14.52
CA ASP A 347 -4.84 -13.70 -13.71
C ASP A 347 -6.17 -13.38 -14.42
N PRO A 348 -7.15 -14.30 -14.35
CA PRO A 348 -8.45 -14.11 -14.97
C PRO A 348 -9.34 -13.11 -14.22
N ASP A 349 -8.94 -12.67 -13.03
CA ASP A 349 -9.73 -11.80 -12.16
C ASP A 349 -9.56 -10.31 -12.51
N HIS A 350 -8.50 -9.91 -13.25
CA HIS A 350 -8.18 -8.51 -13.53
C HIS A 350 -8.12 -8.17 -15.04
N PRO A 351 -8.65 -7.01 -15.47
CA PRO A 351 -8.57 -6.58 -16.86
C PRO A 351 -7.15 -6.22 -17.27
N VAL A 352 -6.89 -6.33 -18.57
CA VAL A 352 -5.63 -5.95 -19.23
C VAL A 352 -5.90 -4.85 -20.25
N THR A 353 -5.04 -3.83 -20.27
CA THR A 353 -5.11 -2.73 -21.23
C THR A 353 -3.72 -2.33 -21.71
N THR A 354 -3.65 -1.51 -22.76
CA THR A 354 -2.43 -0.82 -23.18
C THR A 354 -2.71 0.67 -23.32
N THR A 355 -1.71 1.51 -23.05
CA THR A 355 -1.86 2.96 -23.15
C THR A 355 -1.50 3.49 -24.53
N LEU A 356 -2.33 4.42 -25.01
CA LEU A 356 -2.15 5.10 -26.28
C LEU A 356 -1.94 6.60 -26.04
N ALA A 357 -0.81 7.13 -26.53
CA ALA A 357 -0.54 8.57 -26.59
C ALA A 357 -1.32 9.16 -27.76
N GLY A 358 -2.57 9.55 -27.52
CA GLY A 358 -3.53 9.80 -28.58
C GLY A 358 -3.88 8.53 -29.39
N PHE A 359 -4.89 8.64 -30.25
CA PHE A 359 -5.34 7.55 -31.12
C PHE A 359 -6.19 8.10 -32.26
N ASP A 360 -6.33 7.29 -33.30
CA ASP A 360 -7.17 7.47 -34.47
C ASP A 360 -7.78 6.12 -34.91
N LYS A 361 -8.54 6.13 -36.01
CA LYS A 361 -9.17 4.92 -36.54
C LYS A 361 -8.16 3.86 -36.96
N HIS A 362 -7.09 4.26 -37.65
CA HIS A 362 -6.09 3.31 -38.14
C HIS A 362 -5.42 2.56 -36.98
N LEU A 363 -5.03 3.26 -35.92
CA LEU A 363 -4.44 2.65 -34.73
C LEU A 363 -5.43 1.71 -34.01
N ILE A 364 -6.70 2.12 -33.87
CA ILE A 364 -7.73 1.25 -33.27
C ILE A 364 -7.97 0.01 -34.13
N ASP A 365 -7.97 0.13 -35.46
CA ASP A 365 -8.12 -1.02 -36.36
C ASP A 365 -6.92 -1.96 -36.24
N GLN A 366 -5.69 -1.44 -36.15
CA GLN A 366 -4.49 -2.24 -35.88
C GLN A 366 -4.60 -3.01 -34.56
N LEU A 367 -5.04 -2.35 -33.49
CA LEU A 367 -5.26 -3.00 -32.19
C LEU A 367 -6.31 -4.11 -32.30
N LYS A 368 -7.47 -3.85 -32.89
CA LYS A 368 -8.53 -4.86 -33.06
C LYS A 368 -8.04 -6.08 -33.86
N THR A 369 -7.18 -5.88 -34.86
CA THR A 369 -6.66 -6.98 -35.69
C THR A 369 -5.51 -7.75 -35.02
N ARG A 370 -4.60 -7.05 -34.34
CA ARG A 370 -3.32 -7.62 -33.85
C ARG A 370 -3.30 -7.92 -32.36
N ALA A 371 -4.12 -7.24 -31.58
CA ALA A 371 -4.24 -7.32 -30.14
C ALA A 371 -5.72 -7.28 -29.72
N PRO A 372 -6.52 -8.32 -30.00
CA PRO A 372 -7.93 -8.34 -29.60
C PRO A 372 -8.13 -8.66 -28.10
N ALA A 373 -7.10 -9.18 -27.43
CA ALA A 373 -7.18 -9.64 -26.05
C ALA A 373 -7.34 -8.53 -24.97
N PRO A 374 -6.74 -7.34 -25.07
CA PRO A 374 -6.98 -6.26 -24.10
C PRO A 374 -8.48 -5.94 -23.95
N ASP A 375 -8.95 -5.83 -22.70
CA ASP A 375 -10.36 -5.68 -22.35
C ASP A 375 -10.91 -4.26 -22.61
N LEU A 376 -10.01 -3.28 -22.67
CA LEU A 376 -10.32 -1.86 -22.83
C LEU A 376 -9.13 -1.11 -23.42
N VAL A 377 -9.39 0.08 -23.97
CA VAL A 377 -8.34 1.01 -24.39
C VAL A 377 -8.03 2.00 -23.27
N ALA A 378 -6.75 2.22 -22.98
CA ALA A 378 -6.30 3.27 -22.09
C ALA A 378 -5.75 4.45 -22.89
N VAL A 379 -6.31 5.64 -22.67
CA VAL A 379 -5.97 6.84 -23.43
C VAL A 379 -5.18 7.83 -22.58
N GLN A 380 -4.14 8.41 -23.17
CA GLN A 380 -3.36 9.49 -22.59
C GLN A 380 -3.60 10.75 -23.42
N LEU A 381 -4.28 11.73 -22.83
CA LEU A 381 -4.61 13.01 -23.47
C LEU A 381 -4.49 14.13 -22.43
N SER A 382 -3.56 15.06 -22.66
CA SER A 382 -3.30 16.21 -21.78
C SER A 382 -4.21 17.40 -22.10
N GLY A 383 -3.73 18.44 -22.78
CA GLY A 383 -4.60 19.58 -23.15
C GLY A 383 -5.72 19.21 -24.09
N ASP A 384 -5.50 18.20 -24.93
CA ASP A 384 -6.45 17.71 -25.92
C ASP A 384 -7.56 16.83 -25.35
N ILE A 385 -7.70 16.72 -24.03
CA ILE A 385 -8.77 15.93 -23.40
C ILE A 385 -10.17 16.41 -23.85
N ALA A 386 -10.32 17.67 -24.24
CA ALA A 386 -11.56 18.21 -24.80
C ALA A 386 -11.97 17.53 -26.12
N ALA A 387 -11.00 17.03 -26.90
CA ALA A 387 -11.22 16.32 -28.15
C ALA A 387 -11.58 14.84 -27.96
N LEU A 388 -11.48 14.29 -26.74
CA LEU A 388 -11.71 12.87 -26.47
C LEU A 388 -13.06 12.35 -27.00
N PRO A 389 -14.22 13.04 -26.81
CA PRO A 389 -15.49 12.55 -27.35
C PRO A 389 -15.51 12.42 -28.88
N GLN A 390 -14.84 13.34 -29.59
CA GLN A 390 -14.75 13.31 -31.04
C GLN A 390 -13.80 12.20 -31.49
N LYS A 391 -12.61 12.07 -30.86
CA LYS A 391 -11.66 10.99 -31.15
C LYS A 391 -12.26 9.59 -30.95
N LEU A 392 -13.05 9.39 -29.90
CA LEU A 392 -13.77 8.12 -29.69
C LEU A 392 -14.75 7.81 -30.82
N ARG A 393 -15.47 8.82 -31.34
CA ARG A 393 -16.37 8.64 -32.49
C ARG A 393 -15.60 8.32 -33.76
N ASP A 394 -14.59 9.11 -34.07
CA ASP A 394 -13.83 9.01 -35.34
C ASP A 394 -13.01 7.72 -35.43
N SER A 395 -12.52 7.24 -34.28
CA SER A 395 -11.81 5.96 -34.20
C SER A 395 -12.71 4.73 -34.24
N GLU A 396 -14.04 4.92 -34.16
CA GLU A 396 -15.03 3.85 -34.08
C GLU A 396 -14.76 2.85 -32.93
N TRP A 397 -14.18 3.34 -31.83
CA TRP A 397 -14.11 2.58 -30.59
C TRP A 397 -15.47 2.55 -29.92
N ARG A 398 -15.97 1.34 -29.64
CA ARG A 398 -17.27 1.11 -28.98
C ARG A 398 -17.14 0.47 -27.60
N GLY A 399 -15.95 0.00 -27.23
CA GLY A 399 -15.67 -0.68 -25.97
C GLY A 399 -15.51 0.28 -24.79
N ALA A 400 -15.21 -0.28 -23.62
CA ALA A 400 -14.83 0.52 -22.45
C ALA A 400 -13.50 1.25 -22.69
N TYR A 401 -13.31 2.38 -22.02
CA TYR A 401 -12.00 3.04 -21.96
C TYR A 401 -11.72 3.63 -20.60
N VAL A 402 -10.45 3.90 -20.35
CA VAL A 402 -9.98 4.62 -19.16
C VAL A 402 -8.98 5.71 -19.56
N VAL A 403 -9.03 6.87 -18.92
CA VAL A 403 -8.05 7.94 -19.17
C VAL A 403 -6.88 7.77 -18.22
N THR A 404 -5.80 7.14 -18.67
CA THR A 404 -4.63 6.81 -17.82
C THR A 404 -3.66 7.97 -17.62
N GLU A 405 -3.84 9.05 -18.34
CA GLU A 405 -3.10 10.29 -18.16
C GLU A 405 -3.89 11.47 -18.72
N TRP A 406 -4.19 12.45 -17.87
CA TRP A 406 -4.75 13.75 -18.23
C TRP A 406 -4.39 14.80 -17.18
N GLY A 407 -4.34 16.07 -17.56
CA GLY A 407 -3.76 17.08 -16.69
C GLY A 407 -3.99 18.52 -17.14
N PRO A 408 -3.23 19.47 -16.58
CA PRO A 408 -3.27 20.86 -17.02
C PRO A 408 -2.69 21.00 -18.44
N THR A 409 -2.86 22.17 -19.05
CA THR A 409 -2.27 22.49 -20.35
C THR A 409 -0.75 22.31 -20.29
N GLY A 410 -0.22 21.52 -21.22
CA GLY A 410 1.21 21.26 -21.32
C GLY A 410 1.97 22.49 -21.82
N HIS A 411 3.29 22.54 -21.58
CA HIS A 411 4.12 23.65 -22.07
C HIS A 411 4.11 23.75 -23.61
N ARG A 412 3.98 22.62 -24.32
CA ARG A 412 3.88 22.59 -25.79
C ARG A 412 2.57 23.15 -26.33
N GLU A 413 1.52 23.09 -25.50
CA GLU A 413 0.15 23.52 -25.84
C GLU A 413 -0.14 24.94 -25.34
N SER A 414 0.78 25.50 -24.55
CA SER A 414 0.60 26.83 -23.97
C SER A 414 0.93 27.91 -25.01
N PRO A 415 0.22 29.05 -25.00
CA PRO A 415 0.61 30.18 -25.84
C PRO A 415 2.04 30.60 -25.53
N ALA A 416 2.81 30.99 -26.54
CA ALA A 416 4.20 31.41 -26.37
C ALA A 416 4.33 32.94 -26.34
N THR A 417 5.34 33.43 -25.63
CA THR A 417 5.80 34.82 -25.77
C THR A 417 6.34 35.07 -27.18
N THR A 418 6.55 36.34 -27.54
CA THR A 418 7.15 36.70 -28.84
C THR A 418 8.57 36.16 -29.04
N TRP A 419 9.25 35.76 -27.97
CA TRP A 419 10.59 35.12 -28.00
C TRP A 419 10.53 33.60 -27.73
N GLY A 420 9.37 32.97 -27.94
CA GLY A 420 9.23 31.50 -27.98
C GLY A 420 9.14 30.79 -26.63
N VAL A 421 8.93 31.51 -25.52
CA VAL A 421 8.80 30.88 -24.19
C VAL A 421 7.33 30.58 -23.89
N PRO A 422 6.96 29.32 -23.54
CA PRO A 422 5.58 28.99 -23.16
C PRO A 422 5.09 29.76 -21.93
N ILE A 423 3.94 30.41 -22.06
CA ILE A 423 3.25 31.12 -20.98
C ILE A 423 2.43 30.13 -20.18
N LYS A 424 2.89 29.85 -18.95
CA LYS A 424 2.26 28.88 -18.07
C LYS A 424 1.08 29.51 -17.32
N ASP A 425 -0.05 28.81 -17.27
CA ASP A 425 -1.19 29.19 -16.43
C ASP A 425 -0.79 29.37 -14.95
N ASP A 426 -1.44 30.29 -14.25
CA ASP A 426 -1.32 30.40 -12.79
C ASP A 426 -2.00 29.23 -12.07
N ARG A 427 -1.83 29.15 -10.74
CA ARG A 427 -2.34 28.02 -9.94
C ARG A 427 -3.87 27.96 -9.91
N THR A 428 -4.53 29.12 -9.85
CA THR A 428 -6.00 29.22 -9.82
C THR A 428 -6.57 28.81 -11.17
N HIS A 429 -6.01 29.33 -12.26
CA HIS A 429 -6.48 28.98 -13.60
C HIS A 429 -6.33 27.48 -13.89
N LYS A 430 -5.19 26.87 -13.53
CA LYS A 430 -4.99 25.41 -13.65
C LYS A 430 -6.02 24.61 -12.87
N ALA A 431 -6.33 25.01 -11.64
CA ALA A 431 -7.30 24.29 -10.81
C ALA A 431 -8.72 24.33 -11.43
N LEU A 432 -9.10 25.49 -11.97
CA LEU A 432 -10.37 25.65 -12.70
C LEU A 432 -10.42 24.79 -13.96
N LEU A 433 -9.36 24.81 -14.78
CA LEU A 433 -9.27 24.01 -15.99
C LEU A 433 -9.32 22.51 -15.70
N LEU A 434 -8.63 22.03 -14.66
CA LEU A 434 -8.68 20.62 -14.25
C LEU A 434 -10.10 20.19 -13.85
N GLN A 435 -10.79 21.02 -13.06
CA GLN A 435 -12.16 20.74 -12.65
C GLN A 435 -13.11 20.72 -13.86
N GLN A 436 -13.00 21.70 -14.75
CA GLN A 436 -13.80 21.78 -15.96
C GLN A 436 -13.56 20.57 -16.88
N ARG A 437 -12.29 20.26 -17.18
CA ARG A 437 -11.92 19.13 -18.04
C ARG A 437 -12.46 17.82 -17.52
N TYR A 438 -12.31 17.56 -16.22
CA TYR A 438 -12.85 16.36 -15.59
C TYR A 438 -14.36 16.26 -15.76
N ARG A 439 -15.10 17.32 -15.41
CA ARG A 439 -16.57 17.32 -15.46
C ARG A 439 -17.10 17.19 -16.89
N SER A 440 -16.53 17.93 -17.83
CA SER A 440 -17.06 18.07 -19.18
C SER A 440 -16.66 16.93 -20.12
N HIS A 441 -15.48 16.34 -19.94
CA HIS A 441 -14.90 15.40 -20.94
C HIS A 441 -14.56 14.02 -20.39
N ILE A 442 -14.51 13.84 -19.07
CA ILE A 442 -14.21 12.55 -18.44
C ILE A 442 -15.44 12.00 -17.73
N ALA A 443 -15.92 12.70 -16.69
CA ALA A 443 -17.03 12.25 -15.86
C ALA A 443 -18.39 12.28 -16.57
N SER A 444 -18.52 13.06 -17.65
CA SER A 444 -19.73 13.15 -18.46
C SER A 444 -19.99 11.90 -19.30
N ASN A 445 -18.97 11.10 -19.64
CA ASN A 445 -19.14 9.88 -20.42
C ASN A 445 -19.32 8.66 -19.51
N THR A 446 -20.55 8.48 -19.03
CA THR A 446 -20.92 7.37 -18.15
C THR A 446 -21.22 6.05 -18.88
N ARG A 447 -21.23 6.05 -20.22
CA ARG A 447 -21.52 4.86 -21.03
C ARG A 447 -20.28 4.03 -21.35
N GLN A 448 -19.14 4.66 -21.62
CA GLN A 448 -17.89 3.94 -21.96
C GLN A 448 -16.75 4.22 -20.98
N GLY A 449 -16.73 5.41 -20.36
CA GLY A 449 -15.62 5.85 -19.52
C GLY A 449 -15.65 5.22 -18.13
N LEU A 450 -14.58 4.51 -17.77
CA LEU A 450 -14.43 3.85 -16.46
C LEU A 450 -13.78 4.74 -15.39
N GLY A 451 -13.33 5.94 -15.78
CA GLY A 451 -12.70 6.93 -14.90
C GLY A 451 -11.34 7.37 -15.41
N ALA A 452 -10.52 7.92 -14.53
CA ALA A 452 -9.28 8.58 -14.95
C ALA A 452 -8.19 8.68 -13.88
N PHE A 453 -6.96 8.88 -14.36
CA PHE A 453 -5.74 9.09 -13.60
C PHE A 453 -5.16 10.48 -13.91
N VAL A 454 -5.29 11.43 -12.98
CA VAL A 454 -4.71 12.77 -13.15
C VAL A 454 -3.19 12.72 -12.94
N PHE A 455 -2.42 13.47 -13.73
CA PHE A 455 -0.96 13.57 -13.58
C PHE A 455 -0.49 15.00 -13.27
N LEU A 456 0.70 15.09 -12.66
CA LEU A 456 1.82 15.76 -13.33
C LEU A 456 3.06 14.86 -13.29
#